data_AF-A0AB39RYD9-F1
#
_entry.id   AF-A0AB39RYD9-F1
#
_cell.length_a   1.000
_cell.length_b   1.000
_cell.length_c   1.000
_cell.angle_alpha   90.00
_cell.angle_beta   90.00
_cell.angle_gamma   90.00
#
_symmetry.space_group_name_H-M   'P 1'
#
loop_
_entity.id
_entity.type
_entity.pdbx_description
1 polymer ?
#
loop_
_entity_poly.entity_id
_entity_poly.type
_entity_poly.pdbx_seq_one_letter_code
_entity_poly.pdbx_strand_id
1 'polypeptide(L)'
;MRIRFAHVAAVPALATVLVSTPSASATTGRDGTQPVITQVKTTAAFDFAAGDSPENINVNPNGSLTVSLLGVPANKPPKLVRIASSGQRTTLVSGHLGDQITGNTRSNDGTVYYNVDSDGASRNGTWKLPPHGRPQRLAALPDGLAQRPGHRCGRPYPLRR
;
A
#
# COMPACT_ATOMS: atom_id res chain seq x y z
N MET A 1 -47.11 -3.36 -48.38
CA MET A 1 -45.93 -4.24 -48.17
C MET A 1 -44.96 -3.55 -47.22
N ARG A 2 -44.85 -4.09 -45.99
CA ARG A 2 -43.78 -4.01 -44.97
C ARG A 2 -42.97 -2.69 -44.79
N ILE A 3 -43.39 -1.93 -43.77
CA ILE A 3 -42.63 -1.38 -42.62
C ILE A 3 -41.17 -0.94 -42.84
N ARG A 4 -40.87 0.33 -42.50
CA ARG A 4 -39.70 0.72 -41.69
C ARG A 4 -40.07 1.80 -40.68
N PHE A 5 -39.99 1.44 -39.40
CA PHE A 5 -40.06 2.35 -38.26
C PHE A 5 -38.77 3.17 -38.18
N ALA A 6 -38.88 4.48 -37.99
CA ALA A 6 -37.81 5.30 -37.46
C ALA A 6 -38.30 5.95 -36.17
N HIS A 7 -37.98 5.30 -35.05
CA HIS A 7 -38.14 5.84 -33.71
C HIS A 7 -37.12 6.96 -33.52
N VAL A 8 -37.56 8.22 -33.62
CA VAL A 8 -36.80 9.34 -33.06
C VAL A 8 -37.17 9.42 -31.58
N ALA A 9 -36.32 8.82 -30.74
CA ALA A 9 -36.41 8.93 -29.30
C ALA A 9 -36.14 10.38 -28.89
N ALA A 10 -37.19 11.06 -28.41
CA ALA A 10 -37.03 12.32 -27.69
C ALA A 10 -36.37 12.01 -26.34
N VAL A 11 -35.18 12.56 -26.10
CA VAL A 11 -34.46 12.46 -24.83
C VAL A 11 -35.07 13.48 -23.87
N PRO A 12 -35.72 13.07 -22.75
CA PRO A 12 -36.10 14.03 -21.72
C PRO A 12 -34.83 14.45 -20.97
N ALA A 13 -34.52 15.75 -21.01
CA ALA A 13 -33.50 16.34 -20.13
C ALA A 13 -34.04 16.34 -18.69
N LEU A 14 -33.64 15.34 -17.91
CA LEU A 14 -33.88 15.32 -16.46
C LEU A 14 -32.92 16.33 -15.82
N ALA A 15 -33.46 17.46 -15.36
CA ALA A 15 -32.75 18.38 -14.48
C ALA A 15 -32.62 17.72 -13.10
N THR A 16 -31.45 17.17 -12.80
CA THR A 16 -31.14 16.61 -11.48
C THR A 16 -30.97 17.77 -10.49
N VAL A 17 -31.96 17.96 -9.62
CA VAL A 17 -31.82 18.81 -8.43
C VAL A 17 -30.77 18.15 -7.53
N LEU A 18 -29.61 18.80 -7.37
CA LEU A 18 -28.62 18.44 -6.36
C LEU A 18 -29.24 18.69 -4.98
N VAL A 19 -29.79 17.64 -4.37
CA VAL A 19 -30.06 17.64 -2.94
C VAL A 19 -28.71 17.63 -2.25
N SER A 20 -28.27 18.80 -1.78
CA SER A 20 -27.11 18.93 -0.91
C SER A 20 -27.35 18.08 0.33
N THR A 21 -26.73 16.91 0.39
CA THR A 21 -26.66 16.13 1.62
C THR A 21 -26.05 17.03 2.69
N PRO A 22 -26.61 17.13 3.90
CA PRO A 22 -25.94 17.85 4.98
C PRO A 22 -24.57 17.20 5.17
N SER A 23 -23.51 17.97 4.90
CA SER A 23 -22.17 17.62 5.30
C SER A 23 -22.24 17.31 6.80
N ALA A 24 -21.92 16.08 7.18
CA ALA A 24 -21.69 15.77 8.57
C ALA A 24 -20.47 16.59 9.02
N SER A 25 -20.71 17.79 9.52
CA SER A 25 -19.73 18.49 10.32
C SER A 25 -19.40 17.54 11.47
N ALA A 26 -18.16 17.08 11.54
CA ALA A 26 -17.66 16.40 12.73
C ALA A 26 -17.78 17.40 13.88
N THR A 27 -18.88 17.33 14.62
CA THR A 27 -19.01 18.04 15.87
C THR A 27 -17.90 17.50 16.76
N THR A 28 -16.92 18.32 17.09
CA THR A 28 -16.02 17.97 18.20
C THR A 28 -16.81 18.22 19.47
N GLY A 29 -17.71 17.29 19.80
CA GLY A 29 -18.24 17.17 21.14
C GLY A 29 -17.06 16.89 22.05
N ARG A 30 -16.44 17.95 22.57
CA ARG A 30 -15.48 17.86 23.68
C ARG A 30 -16.28 17.75 24.97
N ASP A 31 -16.95 16.63 25.13
CA ASP A 31 -17.47 16.20 26.43
C ASP A 31 -17.10 14.72 26.59
N GLY A 32 -15.89 14.53 27.08
CA GLY A 32 -15.28 13.22 27.26
C GLY A 32 -13.84 13.43 27.68
N THR A 33 -13.49 13.00 28.90
CA THR A 33 -12.11 12.84 29.33
C THR A 33 -11.34 12.13 28.23
N GLN A 34 -10.29 12.76 27.70
CA GLN A 34 -9.48 12.11 26.68
C GLN A 34 -8.91 10.80 27.23
N PRO A 35 -8.82 9.74 26.41
CA PRO A 35 -8.23 8.47 26.86
C PRO A 35 -6.81 8.72 27.37
N VAL A 36 -6.55 8.41 28.64
CA VAL A 36 -5.19 8.46 29.19
C VAL A 36 -4.51 7.13 28.86
N ILE A 37 -3.46 7.19 28.04
CA ILE A 37 -2.64 6.01 27.71
C ILE A 37 -1.60 5.84 28.83
N THR A 38 -1.83 4.89 29.73
CA THR A 38 -0.96 4.63 30.90
C THR A 38 -0.04 3.43 30.74
N GLN A 39 -0.29 2.55 29.76
CA GLN A 39 0.42 1.28 29.60
C GLN A 39 1.18 1.18 28.27
N VAL A 40 2.09 2.13 28.02
CA VAL A 40 2.96 2.09 26.83
C VAL A 40 4.09 1.08 27.05
N LYS A 41 4.32 0.20 26.07
CA LYS A 41 5.44 -0.74 26.03
C LYS A 41 6.12 -0.70 24.66
N THR A 42 7.44 -0.74 24.65
CA THR A 42 8.22 -1.00 23.43
C THR A 42 8.18 -2.49 23.09
N THR A 43 7.52 -2.86 21.99
CA THR A 43 7.47 -4.26 21.52
C THR A 43 8.74 -4.65 20.78
N ALA A 44 9.37 -3.75 20.02
CA ALA A 44 10.62 -4.02 19.33
C ALA A 44 11.42 -2.73 19.12
N ALA A 45 12.75 -2.83 19.22
CA ALA A 45 13.69 -1.75 18.90
C ALA A 45 14.26 -1.97 17.49
N PHE A 46 14.32 -0.92 16.67
CA PHE A 46 14.88 -0.97 15.32
C PHE A 46 16.29 -0.37 15.34
N ASP A 47 17.25 -1.08 14.77
CA ASP A 47 18.61 -0.58 14.56
C ASP A 47 18.78 -0.08 13.12
N PHE A 48 18.71 1.24 12.96
CA PHE A 48 18.84 1.89 11.67
C PHE A 48 20.18 1.56 10.99
N ALA A 49 21.28 1.46 11.76
CA ALA A 49 22.60 1.13 11.22
C ALA A 49 22.71 -0.33 10.77
N ALA A 50 21.93 -1.23 11.38
CA ALA A 50 21.77 -2.61 10.92
C ALA A 50 20.82 -2.75 9.70
N GLY A 51 20.19 -1.66 9.26
CA GLY A 51 19.28 -1.63 8.11
C GLY A 51 17.80 -1.78 8.47
N ASP A 52 17.46 -1.76 9.76
CA ASP A 52 16.06 -1.69 10.19
C ASP A 52 15.52 -0.28 9.95
N SER A 53 15.11 -0.02 8.72
CA SER A 53 14.44 1.21 8.32
C SER A 53 12.95 0.93 8.08
N PRO A 54 12.09 1.06 9.11
CA PRO A 54 10.67 0.79 8.97
C PRO A 54 9.98 1.86 8.13
N GLU A 55 9.21 1.41 7.12
CA GLU A 55 8.50 2.31 6.20
C GLU A 55 6.98 2.27 6.40
N ASN A 56 6.39 1.08 6.59
CA ASN A 56 4.95 0.94 6.82
C ASN A 56 4.65 -0.14 7.86
N ILE A 57 3.57 0.06 8.64
CA ILE A 57 3.11 -0.83 9.71
C ILE A 57 1.63 -1.17 9.55
N ASN A 58 1.26 -2.41 9.86
CA ASN A 58 -0.13 -2.86 9.97
C ASN A 58 -0.34 -3.70 11.24
N VAL A 59 -1.41 -3.45 11.98
CA VAL A 59 -1.75 -4.19 13.21
C VAL A 59 -2.64 -5.38 12.87
N ASN A 60 -2.23 -6.58 13.30
CA ASN A 60 -2.99 -7.81 13.11
C ASN A 60 -3.98 -8.03 14.28
N PRO A 61 -5.10 -8.77 14.09
CA PRO A 61 -6.09 -9.03 15.15
C PRO A 61 -5.53 -9.74 16.38
N ASN A 62 -4.45 -10.49 16.25
CA ASN A 62 -3.75 -11.13 17.37
C ASN A 62 -2.75 -10.20 18.08
N GLY A 63 -2.75 -8.90 17.78
CA GLY A 63 -1.85 -7.90 18.35
C GLY A 63 -0.42 -7.94 17.79
N SER A 64 -0.10 -8.83 16.85
CA SER A 64 1.19 -8.78 16.14
C SER A 64 1.21 -7.65 15.11
N LEU A 65 2.39 -7.22 14.71
CA LEU A 65 2.59 -6.17 13.72
C LEU A 65 3.15 -6.78 12.44
N THR A 66 2.67 -6.34 11.27
CA THR A 66 3.34 -6.54 9.99
C THR A 66 4.07 -5.25 9.64
N VAL A 67 5.38 -5.32 9.42
CA VAL A 67 6.21 -4.14 9.18
C VAL A 67 7.03 -4.33 7.91
N SER A 68 7.05 -3.31 7.07
CA SER A 68 7.95 -3.22 5.91
C SER A 68 9.26 -2.56 6.33
N LEU A 69 10.40 -3.19 6.03
CA LEU A 69 11.74 -2.68 6.30
C LEU A 69 12.49 -2.48 4.98
N LEU A 70 13.09 -1.31 4.78
CA LEU A 70 13.74 -0.95 3.51
C LEU A 70 15.14 -1.54 3.34
N GLY A 71 15.91 -1.74 4.42
CA GLY A 71 17.30 -2.24 4.32
C GLY A 71 18.33 -1.24 3.77
N VAL A 72 17.89 -0.13 3.18
CA VAL A 72 18.73 0.89 2.49
C VAL A 72 19.91 1.39 3.33
N PRO A 73 19.77 1.77 4.62
CA PRO A 73 20.88 2.37 5.38
C PRO A 73 22.09 1.45 5.56
N ALA A 74 21.89 0.13 5.50
CA ALA A 74 22.93 -0.88 5.68
C ALA A 74 23.23 -1.66 4.39
N ASN A 75 22.73 -1.18 3.25
CA ASN A 75 22.82 -1.87 1.95
C ASN A 75 22.37 -3.35 2.05
N LYS A 76 21.21 -3.57 2.69
CA LYS A 76 20.58 -4.89 2.84
C LYS A 76 19.33 -4.99 1.97
N PRO A 77 18.92 -6.20 1.55
CA PRO A 77 17.62 -6.39 0.93
C PRO A 77 16.49 -5.98 1.87
N PRO A 78 15.37 -5.43 1.34
CA PRO A 78 14.22 -5.09 2.15
C PRO A 78 13.55 -6.35 2.68
N LYS A 79 12.79 -6.22 3.76
CA LYS A 79 12.08 -7.33 4.40
C LYS A 79 10.66 -6.94 4.75
N LEU A 80 9.74 -7.88 4.58
CA LEU A 80 8.44 -7.84 5.24
C LEU A 80 8.53 -8.73 6.48
N VAL A 81 8.31 -8.16 7.66
CA VAL A 81 8.47 -8.88 8.94
C VAL A 81 7.16 -8.90 9.73
N ARG A 82 6.95 -9.98 10.46
CA ARG A 82 5.95 -10.05 11.53
C ARG A 82 6.64 -9.91 12.88
N ILE A 83 6.09 -9.06 13.75
CA ILE A 83 6.57 -8.84 15.11
C ILE A 83 5.45 -9.25 16.07
N ALA A 84 5.66 -10.30 16.86
CA ALA A 84 4.71 -10.70 17.89
C ALA A 84 4.64 -9.66 19.02
N SER A 85 3.58 -9.69 19.84
CA SER A 85 3.47 -8.83 21.04
C SER A 85 4.58 -9.08 22.07
N SER A 86 5.24 -10.23 22.02
CA SER A 86 6.44 -10.57 22.78
C SER A 86 7.71 -9.86 22.27
N GLY A 87 7.67 -9.28 21.07
CA GLY A 87 8.82 -8.70 20.38
C GLY A 87 9.55 -9.65 19.42
N GLN A 88 9.19 -10.94 19.42
CA GLN A 88 9.78 -11.92 18.50
C GLN A 88 9.50 -11.53 17.05
N ARG A 89 10.56 -11.48 16.23
CA ARG A 89 10.49 -11.15 14.81
C ARG A 89 10.53 -12.40 13.93
N THR A 90 9.76 -12.40 12.86
CA THR A 90 9.78 -13.43 11.82
C THR A 90 9.79 -12.77 10.46
N THR A 91 10.74 -13.12 9.60
CA THR A 91 10.75 -12.62 8.22
C THR A 91 9.70 -13.38 7.41
N LEU A 92 8.73 -12.65 6.86
CA LEU A 92 7.68 -13.19 5.98
C LEU A 92 8.15 -13.20 4.52
N VAL A 93 8.83 -12.14 4.11
CA VAL A 93 9.38 -11.97 2.75
C VAL A 93 10.76 -11.32 2.85
N SER A 94 11.71 -11.84 2.09
CA SER A 94 12.98 -11.17 1.79
C SER A 94 12.93 -10.69 0.34
N GLY A 95 13.13 -9.39 0.11
CA GLY A 95 13.29 -8.85 -1.23
C GLY A 95 14.68 -9.08 -1.80
N HIS A 96 14.97 -8.46 -2.94
CA HIS A 96 16.32 -8.46 -3.53
C HIS A 96 17.07 -7.18 -3.13
N LEU A 97 18.39 -7.24 -3.16
CA LEU A 97 19.21 -6.05 -2.95
C LEU A 97 18.86 -4.97 -4.00
N GLY A 98 18.63 -3.75 -3.54
CA GLY A 98 18.22 -2.62 -4.39
C GLY A 98 16.71 -2.47 -4.58
N ASP A 99 15.91 -3.48 -4.23
CA ASP A 99 14.45 -3.35 -4.16
C ASP A 99 14.05 -2.59 -2.87
N GLN A 100 12.80 -2.12 -2.81
CA GLN A 100 12.15 -1.63 -1.60
C GLN A 100 10.82 -2.37 -1.39
N ILE A 101 10.55 -2.82 -0.17
CA ILE A 101 9.20 -3.24 0.23
C ILE A 101 8.58 -2.05 0.95
N THR A 102 7.56 -1.45 0.36
CA THR A 102 6.93 -0.22 0.85
C THR A 102 5.60 -0.54 1.54
N GLY A 103 4.50 0.12 1.16
CA GLY A 103 3.18 -0.06 1.79
C GLY A 103 2.73 -1.52 1.88
N ASN A 104 2.14 -1.88 3.03
CA ASN A 104 1.52 -3.18 3.25
C ASN A 104 0.13 -3.06 3.92
N THR A 105 -0.74 -4.02 3.62
CA THR A 105 -2.04 -4.19 4.27
C THR A 105 -2.39 -5.67 4.40
N ARG A 106 -3.45 -6.00 5.14
CA ARG A 106 -3.95 -7.37 5.30
C ARG A 106 -5.43 -7.46 5.02
N SER A 107 -5.86 -8.60 4.52
CA SER A 107 -7.29 -8.97 4.51
C SER A 107 -7.67 -9.76 5.77
N ASN A 108 -8.97 -9.98 5.93
CA ASN A 108 -9.54 -10.71 7.06
C ASN A 108 -9.08 -12.17 7.12
N ASP A 109 -8.87 -12.81 5.97
CA ASP A 109 -8.33 -14.17 5.85
C ASP A 109 -6.84 -14.27 6.25
N GLY A 110 -6.17 -13.14 6.54
CA GLY A 110 -4.76 -13.10 6.91
C GLY A 110 -3.78 -12.99 5.74
N THR A 111 -4.27 -12.90 4.49
CA THR A 111 -3.42 -12.59 3.34
C THR A 111 -2.83 -11.19 3.51
N VAL A 112 -1.52 -11.07 3.30
CA VAL A 112 -0.82 -9.78 3.34
C VAL A 112 -0.59 -9.29 1.91
N TYR A 113 -0.98 -8.07 1.62
CA TYR A 113 -0.69 -7.39 0.35
C TYR A 113 0.42 -6.38 0.59
N TYR A 114 1.38 -6.30 -0.33
CA TYR A 114 2.51 -5.39 -0.19
C TYR A 114 3.02 -4.95 -1.56
N ASN A 115 3.66 -3.79 -1.58
CA ASN A 115 4.28 -3.24 -2.79
C ASN A 115 5.79 -3.52 -2.78
N VAL A 116 6.32 -3.86 -3.96
CA VAL A 116 7.74 -3.94 -4.24
C VAL A 116 8.06 -2.87 -5.26
N ASP A 117 8.87 -1.89 -4.87
CA ASP A 117 9.52 -0.97 -5.80
C ASP A 117 10.86 -1.57 -6.23
N SER A 118 11.07 -1.70 -7.54
CA SER A 118 12.25 -2.34 -8.11
C SER A 118 12.60 -1.73 -9.45
N ASP A 119 13.91 -1.64 -9.74
CA ASP A 119 14.41 -1.31 -11.08
C ASP A 119 14.16 -2.45 -12.09
N GLY A 120 13.78 -3.64 -11.61
CA GLY A 120 13.42 -4.78 -12.46
C GLY A 120 11.91 -4.88 -12.68
N ALA A 121 11.46 -4.71 -13.93
CA ALA A 121 10.05 -4.90 -14.32
C ALA A 121 9.50 -6.32 -14.02
N SER A 122 10.35 -7.32 -13.77
CA SER A 122 9.92 -8.65 -13.33
C SER A 122 9.51 -8.72 -11.85
N ARG A 123 9.94 -7.75 -11.03
CA ARG A 123 9.69 -7.70 -9.58
C ARG A 123 8.79 -6.54 -9.16
N ASN A 124 8.90 -5.40 -9.86
CA ASN A 124 8.24 -4.16 -9.49
C ASN A 124 6.70 -4.25 -9.52
N GLY A 125 6.01 -4.11 -8.40
CA GLY A 125 4.54 -4.08 -8.41
C GLY A 125 3.90 -4.50 -7.11
N THR A 126 2.63 -4.89 -7.19
CA THR A 126 1.85 -5.30 -6.03
C THR A 126 1.83 -6.82 -5.92
N TRP A 127 2.02 -7.30 -4.71
CA TRP A 127 2.13 -8.71 -4.36
C TRP A 127 1.13 -9.07 -3.27
N LYS A 128 0.77 -10.35 -3.19
CA LYS A 128 0.10 -10.96 -2.04
C LYS A 128 0.92 -12.10 -1.46
N LEU A 129 0.79 -12.30 -0.16
CA LEU A 129 1.29 -13.43 0.59
C LEU A 129 0.11 -14.08 1.33
N PRO A 130 -0.45 -15.18 0.80
CA PRO A 130 -1.48 -15.94 1.51
C PRO A 130 -0.92 -16.49 2.84
N PRO A 131 -1.78 -16.73 3.85
CA PRO A 131 -1.37 -17.44 5.06
C PRO A 131 -0.71 -18.78 4.70
N HIS A 132 0.49 -19.03 5.22
CA HIS A 132 1.28 -20.25 4.95
C HIS A 132 1.63 -20.50 3.47
N GLY A 133 1.38 -19.51 2.60
CA GLY A 133 1.67 -19.59 1.18
C GLY A 133 3.02 -18.98 0.81
N ARG A 134 3.23 -18.83 -0.49
CA ARG A 134 4.36 -18.10 -1.06
C ARG A 134 3.90 -16.76 -1.63
N PRO A 135 4.79 -15.76 -1.71
CA PRO A 135 4.53 -14.54 -2.47
C PRO A 135 4.02 -14.79 -3.89
N GLN A 136 2.99 -14.05 -4.29
CA GLN A 136 2.42 -14.07 -5.63
C GLN A 136 2.23 -12.63 -6.11
N ARG A 137 2.77 -12.31 -7.29
CA ARG A 137 2.59 -10.98 -7.89
C ARG A 137 1.16 -10.86 -8.41
N LEU A 138 0.46 -9.82 -7.99
CA LEU A 138 -0.90 -9.51 -8.42
C LEU A 138 -0.91 -8.61 -9.63
N ALA A 139 -0.06 -7.58 -9.60
CA ALA A 139 0.03 -6.61 -10.67
C ALA A 139 1.50 -6.33 -10.95
N ALA A 140 1.87 -6.46 -12.22
CA ALA A 140 3.13 -5.95 -12.70
C ALA A 140 3.01 -4.46 -12.96
N LEU A 141 3.91 -3.67 -12.39
CA LEU A 141 4.02 -2.24 -12.65
C LEU A 141 5.29 -1.98 -13.46
N PRO A 142 5.27 -1.03 -14.41
CA PRO A 142 6.49 -0.51 -15.04
C PRO A 142 7.53 -0.15 -13.99
N ASP A 143 8.80 -0.45 -14.25
CA ASP A 143 9.90 -0.05 -13.36
C ASP A 143 9.82 1.45 -12.97
N GLY A 144 10.39 1.84 -11.82
CA GLY A 144 10.57 3.25 -11.44
C GLY A 144 9.31 4.12 -11.36
N LEU A 145 8.18 3.58 -10.90
CA LEU A 145 6.94 4.33 -10.67
C LEU A 145 6.83 5.02 -9.29
N ALA A 146 7.76 4.80 -8.37
CA ALA A 146 7.68 5.39 -7.04
C ALA A 146 9.00 6.07 -6.59
N GLN A 147 8.95 7.40 -6.46
CA GLN A 147 9.74 8.18 -5.50
C GLN A 147 11.26 8.34 -5.68
N ARG A 148 11.84 8.20 -6.88
CA ARG A 148 13.20 8.72 -7.12
C ARG A 148 13.16 10.13 -7.72
N PRO A 149 13.44 11.21 -6.95
CA PRO A 149 13.83 12.46 -7.56
C PRO A 149 15.16 12.21 -8.28
N GLY A 150 15.15 12.20 -9.62
CA GLY A 150 16.37 12.25 -10.42
C GLY A 150 16.50 11.30 -11.61
N HIS A 151 15.64 10.29 -11.78
CA HIS A 151 15.84 9.31 -12.88
C HIS A 151 14.80 9.32 -14.00
N ARG A 152 13.79 10.20 -13.97
CA ARG A 152 12.79 10.33 -15.06
C ARG A 152 12.54 11.76 -15.56
N CYS A 153 13.49 12.68 -15.40
CA CYS A 153 13.55 13.88 -16.23
C CYS A 153 14.69 13.70 -17.25
N GLY A 154 14.36 13.35 -18.49
CA GLY A 154 15.33 13.46 -19.60
C GLY A 154 15.57 12.25 -20.50
N ARG A 155 14.51 11.56 -20.95
CA ARG A 155 14.62 10.91 -22.27
C ARG A 155 13.77 11.68 -23.28
N PRO A 156 14.37 12.51 -24.14
CA PRO A 156 13.63 13.07 -25.26
C PRO A 156 13.19 11.91 -26.17
N TYR A 157 11.92 11.94 -26.58
CA TYR A 157 11.43 11.10 -27.67
C TYR A 157 12.36 11.28 -28.88
N PRO A 158 12.75 10.21 -29.60
CA PRO A 158 13.44 10.38 -30.86
C PRO A 158 12.46 11.04 -31.84
N LEU A 159 12.75 12.27 -32.23
CA LEU A 159 12.11 12.90 -33.38
C LEU A 159 12.47 12.06 -34.61
N ARG A 160 11.48 11.36 -35.16
CA ARG A 160 11.58 10.80 -36.51
C ARG A 160 11.83 11.98 -37.47
N ARG A 161 12.99 11.96 -38.13
CA ARG A 161 13.18 12.61 -39.43
C ARG A 161 13.00 11.56 -40.51
#